data_AF-A0A932PD88-F1
#
_entry.id   AF-A0A932PD88-F1
#
_cell.length_a   1.000
_cell.length_b   1.000
_cell.length_c   1.000
_cell.angle_alpha   90.00
_cell.angle_beta   90.00
_cell.angle_gamma   90.00
#
_symmetry.space_group_name_H-M   'P 1'
#
loop_
_entity.id
_entity.type
_entity.pdbx_description
1 polymer ?
#
loop_
_entity_poly.entity_id
_entity_poly.type
_entity_poly.pdbx_seq_one_letter_code
_entity_poly.pdbx_strand_id
1 'polypeptide(L)'
;NLYYLSRASGDIYRISAVGLTGQDTVGLFAPTPSSFLLRNSLTPGAAEVSFSYGPPQSGWTPLAGDWDDNGSDTAGLYSPASGRFFLRNSNSAGVADLNVQYGPAGQNWLPVVGDWNGDGRDTFGLFNPASSVFFLRNSNSAGAADLVYGFGPADAGWLPIAGDWDGDGDDTVGLYNPVTSTFFLRNQHAAGPADVQVQYGAPNSGARPLAGDWDANLTDTVGLYVPATGRFLLRNANAAGPADVNFVYGPGNQGWLPLVGDWDAVGGSSANNEGAVALAAPTQPPAHQSGASGVDAALAGWALHGLDSDADDDSVMDACGCSHRKRTQAEIELAFAEV
;
A
#
# COMPACT_ATOMS: atom_id res chain seq x y z
N ASN A 1 10.29 22.11 3.34
CA ASN A 1 9.50 22.79 2.28
C ASN A 1 10.38 22.94 1.05
N LEU A 2 10.21 22.07 0.07
CA LEU A 2 10.85 22.22 -1.23
C LEU A 2 9.97 23.10 -2.14
N TYR A 3 10.57 23.75 -3.11
CA TYR A 3 9.86 24.51 -4.13
C TYR A 3 10.62 24.29 -5.45
N TYR A 4 9.91 24.11 -6.56
CA TYR A 4 10.53 24.13 -7.88
C TYR A 4 9.88 25.21 -8.74
N LEU A 5 10.67 25.77 -9.65
CA LEU A 5 10.16 26.65 -10.69
C LEU A 5 10.01 25.86 -11.99
N SER A 6 8.84 25.97 -12.60
CA SER A 6 8.66 25.62 -14.00
C SER A 6 9.47 26.58 -14.87
N ARG A 7 10.45 26.06 -15.62
CA ARG A 7 11.17 26.86 -16.63
C ARG A 7 10.30 27.29 -17.80
N ALA A 8 9.15 26.66 -18.01
CA ALA A 8 8.25 26.95 -19.13
C ALA A 8 7.25 28.08 -18.82
N SER A 9 6.83 28.23 -17.56
CA SER A 9 5.80 29.23 -17.17
C SER A 9 6.27 30.27 -16.16
N GLY A 10 7.38 30.03 -15.45
CA GLY A 10 7.85 30.91 -14.38
C GLY A 10 7.10 30.77 -13.05
N ASP A 11 6.11 29.88 -12.99
CA ASP A 11 5.36 29.61 -11.77
C ASP A 11 6.22 28.90 -10.71
N ILE A 12 6.07 29.35 -9.46
CA ILE A 12 6.67 28.73 -8.27
C ILE A 12 5.70 27.69 -7.74
N TYR A 13 6.01 26.42 -7.96
CA TYR A 13 5.26 25.31 -7.38
C TYR A 13 5.79 25.02 -5.98
N ARG A 14 4.88 25.03 -5.00
CA ARG A 14 5.16 24.55 -3.66
C ARG A 14 5.16 23.03 -3.67
N ILE A 15 6.32 22.41 -3.53
CA ILE A 15 6.40 21.08 -2.92
C ILE A 15 6.15 21.29 -1.43
N SER A 16 4.87 21.32 -1.08
CA SER A 16 4.46 20.60 0.13
C SER A 16 5.13 19.25 -0.01
N ALA A 17 5.96 18.86 0.97
CA ALA A 17 6.52 17.49 0.98
C ALA A 17 5.35 16.59 0.64
N VAL A 18 5.49 15.85 -0.48
CA VAL A 18 4.34 15.18 -1.11
C VAL A 18 3.67 14.39 -0.01
N GLY A 19 2.36 14.60 0.12
CA GLY A 19 1.60 14.00 1.21
C GLY A 19 1.93 12.52 1.26
N LEU A 20 2.16 12.03 2.49
CA LEU A 20 2.47 10.65 2.86
C LEU A 20 2.19 9.69 1.69
N THR A 21 3.22 9.02 1.18
CA THR A 21 3.00 7.77 0.45
C THR A 21 2.11 6.87 1.30
N GLY A 22 1.12 6.21 0.68
CA GLY A 22 -0.05 5.61 1.35
C GLY A 22 0.23 5.11 2.75
N GLN A 23 -0.04 5.95 3.76
CA GLN A 23 0.31 5.60 5.13
C GLN A 23 -0.68 4.58 5.62
N ASP A 24 -0.20 3.40 5.96
CA ASP A 24 -1.06 2.37 6.53
C ASP A 24 -1.64 2.81 7.86
N THR A 25 -2.96 2.67 7.95
CA THR A 25 -3.67 2.89 9.20
C THR A 25 -4.52 1.70 9.57
N VAL A 26 -5.35 1.83 10.62
CA VAL A 26 -5.95 0.66 11.27
C VAL A 26 -7.46 0.60 11.09
N GLY A 27 -7.94 -0.61 10.89
CA GLY A 27 -9.35 -0.95 10.96
C GLY A 27 -9.65 -1.95 12.06
N LEU A 28 -10.94 -2.05 12.41
CA LEU A 28 -11.50 -3.12 13.21
C LEU A 28 -12.76 -3.66 12.54
N PHE A 29 -12.90 -4.97 12.56
CA PHE A 29 -14.12 -5.67 12.18
C PHE A 29 -14.82 -6.21 13.43
N ALA A 30 -16.07 -5.80 13.60
CA ALA A 30 -16.97 -6.28 14.64
C ALA A 30 -17.87 -7.41 14.08
N PRO A 31 -17.67 -8.69 14.45
CA PRO A 31 -18.40 -9.82 13.85
C PRO A 31 -19.92 -9.80 14.12
N THR A 32 -20.37 -8.98 15.07
CA THR A 32 -21.78 -8.62 15.27
C THR A 32 -21.86 -7.10 15.33
N PRO A 33 -22.55 -6.40 14.39
CA PRO A 33 -23.42 -6.90 13.34
C PRO A 33 -22.73 -7.09 11.96
N SER A 34 -21.46 -7.54 11.92
CA SER A 34 -20.63 -7.58 10.70
C SER A 34 -20.29 -6.18 10.19
N SER A 35 -19.62 -5.39 11.03
CA SER A 35 -19.29 -3.99 10.74
C SER A 35 -17.80 -3.77 10.63
N PHE A 36 -17.39 -3.05 9.60
CA PHE A 36 -16.06 -2.47 9.46
C PHE A 36 -16.06 -1.09 10.14
N LEU A 37 -14.99 -0.80 10.86
CA LEU A 37 -14.72 0.45 11.57
C LEU A 37 -13.29 0.85 11.21
N LEU A 38 -13.15 1.77 10.26
CA LEU A 38 -11.87 2.19 9.69
C LEU A 38 -11.46 3.56 10.23
N ARG A 39 -10.15 3.80 10.34
CA ARG A 39 -9.60 5.00 10.97
C ARG A 39 -8.28 5.39 10.34
N ASN A 40 -8.24 6.56 9.71
CA ASN A 40 -7.16 7.12 8.92
C ASN A 40 -6.16 7.88 9.82
N SER A 41 -5.91 7.34 11.02
CA SER A 41 -4.93 7.87 11.94
C SER A 41 -4.53 6.85 13.00
N LEU A 42 -3.23 6.80 13.29
CA LEU A 42 -2.63 5.91 14.30
C LEU A 42 -2.79 6.46 15.73
N THR A 43 -4.03 6.86 16.08
CA THR A 43 -4.38 7.54 17.34
C THR A 43 -5.68 7.00 17.94
N PRO A 44 -5.95 7.15 19.25
CA PRO A 44 -7.25 6.84 19.82
C PRO A 44 -8.35 7.73 19.22
N GLY A 45 -9.53 7.16 18.96
CA GLY A 45 -10.68 7.92 18.49
C GLY A 45 -11.87 7.05 18.06
N ALA A 46 -12.85 7.68 17.43
CA ALA A 46 -13.94 6.98 16.75
C ALA A 46 -13.48 6.41 15.39
N ALA A 47 -14.29 5.56 14.76
CA ALA A 47 -14.12 5.29 13.34
C ALA A 47 -14.44 6.56 12.53
N GLU A 48 -13.69 6.80 11.47
CA GLU A 48 -13.99 7.87 10.50
C GLU A 48 -14.91 7.33 9.39
N VAL A 49 -14.68 6.08 8.96
CA VAL A 49 -15.58 5.33 8.08
C VAL A 49 -16.11 4.11 8.83
N SER A 50 -17.44 3.89 8.79
CA SER A 50 -18.02 2.66 9.34
C SER A 50 -19.27 2.22 8.57
N PHE A 51 -19.36 0.91 8.32
CA PHE A 51 -20.42 0.31 7.52
C PHE A 51 -20.58 -1.19 7.86
N SER A 52 -21.74 -1.75 7.55
CA SER A 52 -21.96 -3.20 7.64
C SER A 52 -21.74 -3.88 6.29
N TYR A 53 -21.00 -4.98 6.30
CA TYR A 53 -20.75 -5.81 5.12
C TYR A 53 -20.64 -7.28 5.54
N GLY A 54 -21.23 -8.17 4.72
CA GLY A 54 -21.31 -9.61 5.00
C GLY A 54 -22.33 -10.02 6.08
N PRO A 55 -22.51 -11.33 6.29
CA PRO A 55 -23.43 -11.88 7.28
C PRO A 55 -22.83 -11.85 8.70
N PRO A 56 -23.58 -11.39 9.74
CA PRO A 56 -23.13 -11.40 11.12
C PRO A 56 -22.92 -12.80 11.67
N GLN A 57 -21.99 -12.93 12.62
CA GLN A 57 -21.67 -14.17 13.35
C GLN A 57 -21.33 -15.38 12.46
N SER A 58 -20.86 -15.11 11.24
CA SER A 58 -20.57 -16.10 10.20
C SER A 58 -19.22 -16.80 10.31
N GLY A 59 -18.34 -16.31 11.19
CA GLY A 59 -16.95 -16.79 11.26
C GLY A 59 -16.09 -16.40 10.06
N TRP A 60 -16.55 -15.47 9.22
CA TRP A 60 -15.78 -14.96 8.08
C TRP A 60 -14.61 -14.12 8.55
N THR A 61 -13.49 -14.21 7.83
CA THR A 61 -12.28 -13.42 8.10
C THR A 61 -12.33 -12.14 7.28
N PRO A 62 -12.22 -10.95 7.89
CA PRO A 62 -12.16 -9.69 7.18
C PRO A 62 -10.78 -9.53 6.54
N LEU A 63 -10.75 -8.80 5.43
CA LEU A 63 -9.59 -8.48 4.63
C LEU A 63 -9.64 -7.01 4.24
N ALA A 64 -8.50 -6.47 3.85
CA ALA A 64 -8.29 -5.20 3.20
C ALA A 64 -7.26 -5.41 2.08
N GLY A 65 -7.19 -4.48 1.14
CA GLY A 65 -6.41 -4.58 -0.08
C GLY A 65 -6.96 -3.63 -1.17
N ASP A 66 -6.10 -3.09 -2.02
CA ASP A 66 -6.48 -2.45 -3.28
C ASP A 66 -6.81 -3.50 -4.34
N TRP A 67 -8.05 -3.97 -4.32
CA TRP A 67 -8.51 -4.99 -5.28
C TRP A 67 -8.55 -4.50 -6.72
N ASP A 68 -8.63 -3.17 -6.95
CA ASP A 68 -8.92 -2.58 -8.27
C ASP A 68 -7.85 -1.71 -8.92
N ASP A 69 -6.69 -1.48 -8.28
CA ASP A 69 -5.55 -0.66 -8.74
C ASP A 69 -5.96 0.83 -8.85
N ASN A 70 -6.47 1.35 -7.72
CA ASN A 70 -6.86 2.74 -7.54
C ASN A 70 -5.96 3.49 -6.53
N GLY A 71 -5.14 2.77 -5.78
CA GLY A 71 -4.29 3.25 -4.69
C GLY A 71 -4.95 3.27 -3.32
N SER A 72 -6.03 2.53 -3.08
CA SER A 72 -6.73 2.53 -1.78
C SER A 72 -7.33 1.19 -1.38
N ASP A 73 -7.08 0.84 -0.12
CA ASP A 73 -7.56 -0.37 0.50
C ASP A 73 -9.04 -0.35 0.79
N THR A 74 -9.69 -1.43 0.39
CA THR A 74 -11.15 -1.56 0.50
C THR A 74 -11.56 -2.90 1.10
N ALA A 75 -12.70 -2.93 1.78
CA ALA A 75 -13.08 -4.09 2.58
C ALA A 75 -13.34 -5.39 1.77
N GLY A 76 -12.67 -6.46 2.18
CA GLY A 76 -12.93 -7.83 1.76
C GLY A 76 -13.39 -8.74 2.89
N LEU A 77 -13.99 -9.87 2.55
CA LEU A 77 -14.35 -10.95 3.46
C LEU A 77 -14.04 -12.31 2.83
N TYR A 78 -13.38 -13.19 3.59
CA TYR A 78 -13.21 -14.60 3.24
C TYR A 78 -14.13 -15.50 4.08
N SER A 79 -14.77 -16.45 3.42
CA SER A 79 -15.61 -17.49 4.02
C SER A 79 -14.87 -18.83 4.04
N PRO A 80 -14.29 -19.27 5.18
CA PRO A 80 -13.57 -20.55 5.25
C PRO A 80 -14.46 -21.75 4.93
N ALA A 81 -15.75 -21.66 5.26
CA ALA A 81 -16.72 -22.73 5.04
C ALA A 81 -17.01 -23.00 3.55
N SER A 82 -16.84 -22.00 2.68
CA SER A 82 -17.07 -22.13 1.23
C SER A 82 -15.83 -21.93 0.37
N GLY A 83 -14.70 -21.51 0.94
CA GLY A 83 -13.49 -21.15 0.19
C GLY A 83 -13.74 -19.97 -0.76
N ARG A 84 -14.50 -18.95 -0.31
CA ARG A 84 -14.89 -17.82 -1.16
C ARG A 84 -14.45 -16.49 -0.58
N PHE A 85 -13.91 -15.66 -1.46
CA PHE A 85 -13.57 -14.26 -1.24
C PHE A 85 -14.71 -13.39 -1.77
N PHE A 86 -15.09 -12.40 -0.98
CA PHE A 86 -16.11 -11.41 -1.27
C PHE A 86 -15.44 -10.04 -1.10
N LEU A 87 -15.08 -9.40 -2.20
CA LEU A 87 -14.30 -8.16 -2.21
C LEU A 87 -15.22 -6.99 -2.61
N ARG A 88 -14.94 -5.80 -2.08
CA ARG A 88 -15.64 -4.55 -2.44
C ARG A 88 -14.63 -3.53 -2.89
N ASN A 89 -14.90 -2.82 -3.97
CA ASN A 89 -14.08 -1.69 -4.43
C ASN A 89 -14.52 -0.38 -3.75
N SER A 90 -15.04 -0.46 -2.51
CA SER A 90 -15.44 0.71 -1.74
C SER A 90 -15.65 0.36 -0.27
N ASN A 91 -15.27 1.29 0.60
CA ASN A 91 -15.51 1.22 2.05
C ASN A 91 -16.96 1.64 2.39
N SER A 92 -17.93 0.89 1.85
CA SER A 92 -19.36 1.14 1.95
C SER A 92 -20.20 -0.14 2.10
N ALA A 93 -21.41 -0.01 2.65
CA ALA A 93 -22.35 -1.12 2.74
C ALA A 93 -22.89 -1.52 1.36
N GLY A 94 -23.09 -2.82 1.11
CA GLY A 94 -23.60 -3.31 -0.17
C GLY A 94 -23.27 -4.79 -0.42
N VAL A 95 -23.37 -5.19 -1.69
CA VAL A 95 -23.00 -6.54 -2.18
C VAL A 95 -21.55 -6.54 -2.68
N ALA A 96 -20.90 -7.70 -2.66
CA ALA A 96 -19.55 -7.85 -3.18
C ALA A 96 -19.49 -7.48 -4.67
N ASP A 97 -18.45 -6.74 -5.05
CA ASP A 97 -18.14 -6.39 -6.44
C ASP A 97 -17.41 -7.58 -7.11
N LEU A 98 -16.57 -8.30 -6.36
CA LEU A 98 -16.02 -9.61 -6.75
C LEU A 98 -16.44 -10.71 -5.76
N ASN A 99 -16.85 -11.87 -6.28
CA ASN A 99 -17.22 -13.05 -5.50
C ASN A 99 -16.58 -14.31 -6.10
N VAL A 100 -15.40 -14.65 -5.60
CA VAL A 100 -14.49 -15.62 -6.22
C VAL A 100 -14.30 -16.82 -5.30
N GLN A 101 -14.31 -18.03 -5.87
CA GLN A 101 -13.95 -19.24 -5.13
C GLN A 101 -12.49 -19.58 -5.38
N TYR A 102 -11.73 -19.77 -4.30
CA TYR A 102 -10.33 -20.15 -4.35
C TYR A 102 -9.97 -21.01 -3.14
N GLY A 103 -9.12 -22.02 -3.38
CA GLY A 103 -8.78 -23.05 -2.39
C GLY A 103 -9.93 -23.98 -1.98
N PRO A 104 -9.67 -24.90 -1.04
CA PRO A 104 -10.62 -25.92 -0.62
C PRO A 104 -11.57 -25.42 0.48
N ALA A 105 -12.87 -25.55 0.24
CA ALA A 105 -13.91 -25.24 1.21
C ALA A 105 -13.80 -26.11 2.48
N GLY A 106 -13.94 -25.50 3.65
CA GLY A 106 -14.05 -26.19 4.95
C GLY A 106 -12.73 -26.74 5.52
N GLN A 107 -11.58 -26.43 4.93
CA GLN A 107 -10.27 -26.93 5.38
C GLN A 107 -9.53 -26.00 6.37
N ASN A 108 -10.18 -24.92 6.83
CA ASN A 108 -9.59 -23.91 7.73
C ASN A 108 -8.26 -23.29 7.22
N TRP A 109 -8.08 -23.22 5.90
CA TRP A 109 -6.99 -22.45 5.31
C TRP A 109 -7.19 -20.97 5.60
N LEU A 110 -6.11 -20.28 5.95
CA LEU A 110 -6.13 -18.89 6.38
C LEU A 110 -5.88 -17.99 5.17
N PRO A 111 -6.67 -16.93 4.95
CA PRO A 111 -6.42 -15.97 3.90
C PRO A 111 -5.19 -15.12 4.23
N VAL A 112 -4.50 -14.69 3.18
CA VAL A 112 -3.47 -13.65 3.19
C VAL A 112 -3.70 -12.79 1.95
N VAL A 113 -3.26 -11.53 1.97
CA VAL A 113 -3.44 -10.55 0.89
C VAL A 113 -2.11 -9.81 0.74
N GLY A 114 -1.79 -9.40 -0.48
CA GLY A 114 -0.66 -8.57 -0.83
C GLY A 114 -0.52 -8.41 -2.34
N ASP A 115 0.35 -7.51 -2.78
CA ASP A 115 0.84 -7.39 -4.16
C ASP A 115 2.06 -8.31 -4.38
N TRP A 116 1.80 -9.58 -4.71
CA TRP A 116 2.83 -10.59 -4.95
C TRP A 116 3.65 -10.42 -6.24
N ASN A 117 3.55 -9.28 -6.93
CA ASN A 117 4.30 -9.03 -8.16
C ASN A 117 4.59 -7.56 -8.50
N GLY A 118 4.46 -6.64 -7.54
CA GLY A 118 4.78 -5.22 -7.70
C GLY A 118 4.05 -4.54 -8.84
N ASP A 119 2.76 -4.85 -9.06
CA ASP A 119 1.92 -4.14 -10.04
C ASP A 119 0.97 -3.08 -9.46
N GLY A 120 0.98 -2.91 -8.14
CA GLY A 120 0.15 -1.98 -7.36
C GLY A 120 -1.18 -2.56 -6.89
N ARG A 121 -1.49 -3.84 -7.18
CA ARG A 121 -2.79 -4.45 -6.87
C ARG A 121 -2.70 -5.58 -5.84
N ASP A 122 -3.43 -5.41 -4.75
CA ASP A 122 -3.66 -6.48 -3.80
C ASP A 122 -4.44 -7.64 -4.36
N THR A 123 -3.92 -8.84 -4.11
CA THR A 123 -4.51 -10.07 -4.60
C THR A 123 -4.50 -11.16 -3.55
N PHE A 124 -5.54 -11.99 -3.54
CA PHE A 124 -5.70 -12.98 -2.46
C PHE A 124 -4.76 -14.18 -2.57
N GLY A 125 -4.26 -14.62 -1.42
CA GLY A 125 -3.59 -15.89 -1.20
C GLY A 125 -4.29 -16.74 -0.14
N LEU A 126 -3.86 -17.99 -0.02
CA LEU A 126 -4.24 -18.88 1.08
C LEU A 126 -3.03 -19.60 1.66
N PHE A 127 -2.96 -19.65 2.98
CA PHE A 127 -2.02 -20.44 3.75
C PHE A 127 -2.68 -21.72 4.26
N ASN A 128 -2.06 -22.87 3.99
CA ASN A 128 -2.46 -24.16 4.55
C ASN A 128 -1.64 -24.46 5.82
N PRO A 129 -2.18 -24.24 7.04
CA PRO A 129 -1.44 -24.45 8.28
C PRO A 129 -0.99 -25.92 8.47
N ALA A 130 -1.71 -26.90 7.92
CA ALA A 130 -1.39 -28.32 8.07
C ALA A 130 -0.20 -28.79 7.20
N SER A 131 0.32 -27.93 6.33
CA SER A 131 1.56 -28.21 5.58
C SER A 131 2.57 -27.06 5.59
N SER A 132 2.18 -25.91 6.15
CA SER A 132 2.93 -24.64 6.05
C SER A 132 3.26 -24.26 4.61
N VAL A 133 2.26 -24.35 3.73
CA VAL A 133 2.38 -23.99 2.30
C VAL A 133 1.45 -22.83 1.98
N PHE A 134 2.01 -21.83 1.30
CA PHE A 134 1.30 -20.70 0.73
C PHE A 134 0.89 -21.01 -0.71
N PHE A 135 -0.29 -20.52 -1.10
CA PHE A 135 -0.89 -20.64 -2.43
C PHE A 135 -1.39 -19.25 -2.83
N LEU A 136 -0.58 -18.49 -3.56
CA LEU A 136 -0.85 -17.08 -3.89
C LEU A 136 -1.39 -16.94 -5.32
N ARG A 137 -2.18 -15.92 -5.58
CA ARG A 137 -2.73 -15.60 -6.91
C ARG A 137 -2.34 -14.17 -7.26
N ASN A 138 -1.85 -13.94 -8.46
CA ASN A 138 -1.50 -12.63 -8.99
C ASN A 138 -2.71 -11.99 -9.70
N SER A 139 -3.93 -12.33 -9.26
CA SER A 139 -5.18 -11.72 -9.72
C SER A 139 -6.36 -12.16 -8.86
N ASN A 140 -7.32 -11.25 -8.68
CA ASN A 140 -8.58 -11.52 -7.97
C ASN A 140 -9.58 -12.35 -8.81
N SER A 141 -9.12 -13.52 -9.30
CA SER A 141 -9.86 -14.42 -10.20
C SER A 141 -9.65 -15.90 -9.83
N ALA A 142 -10.64 -16.74 -10.17
CA ALA A 142 -10.58 -18.17 -9.90
C ALA A 142 -9.56 -18.85 -10.82
N GLY A 143 -8.71 -19.72 -10.26
CA GLY A 143 -7.66 -20.41 -11.00
C GLY A 143 -6.80 -21.31 -10.11
N ALA A 144 -5.74 -21.86 -10.69
CA ALA A 144 -4.64 -22.43 -9.91
C ALA A 144 -3.83 -21.30 -9.26
N ALA A 145 -3.13 -21.58 -8.17
CA ALA A 145 -2.16 -20.65 -7.60
C ALA A 145 -1.06 -20.32 -8.63
N ASP A 146 -0.64 -19.06 -8.67
CA ASP A 146 0.47 -18.59 -9.51
C ASP A 146 1.81 -18.86 -8.79
N LEU A 147 1.83 -18.72 -7.46
CA LEU A 147 2.96 -19.07 -6.59
C LEU A 147 2.56 -20.13 -5.55
N VAL A 148 3.40 -21.17 -5.39
CA VAL A 148 3.21 -22.23 -4.38
C VAL A 148 4.54 -22.62 -3.75
N TYR A 149 4.70 -22.35 -2.45
CA TYR A 149 5.91 -22.72 -1.71
C TYR A 149 5.67 -22.90 -0.21
N GLY A 150 6.53 -23.69 0.44
CA GLY A 150 6.50 -23.95 1.87
C GLY A 150 7.36 -22.96 2.65
N PHE A 151 6.85 -22.46 3.78
CA PHE A 151 7.60 -21.59 4.69
C PHE A 151 7.17 -21.86 6.13
N GLY A 152 8.13 -21.97 7.06
CA GLY A 152 7.87 -22.31 8.46
C GLY A 152 7.47 -23.77 8.73
N PRO A 153 7.23 -24.13 10.01
CA PRO A 153 6.84 -25.47 10.43
C PRO A 153 5.33 -25.74 10.22
N ALA A 154 4.98 -26.93 9.74
CA ALA A 154 3.58 -27.37 9.61
C ALA A 154 2.93 -27.63 10.98
N ASP A 155 1.60 -27.46 11.06
CA ASP A 155 0.74 -27.69 12.25
C ASP A 155 1.16 -26.92 13.51
N ALA A 156 1.99 -25.88 13.38
CA ALA A 156 2.53 -25.13 14.52
C ALA A 156 1.59 -24.05 15.10
N GLY A 157 0.41 -23.84 14.49
CA GLY A 157 -0.53 -22.79 14.89
C GLY A 157 -0.03 -21.36 14.63
N TRP A 158 0.93 -21.21 13.72
CA TRP A 158 1.46 -19.91 13.30
C TRP A 158 0.46 -19.21 12.36
N LEU A 159 0.41 -17.88 12.42
CA LEU A 159 -0.51 -17.07 11.64
C LEU A 159 0.23 -16.43 10.44
N PRO A 160 -0.31 -16.50 9.22
CA PRO A 160 0.27 -15.83 8.06
C PRO A 160 0.13 -14.32 8.17
N ILE A 161 1.10 -13.62 7.59
CA ILE A 161 1.06 -12.20 7.23
C ILE A 161 1.74 -12.03 5.86
N ALA A 162 1.64 -10.84 5.28
CA ALA A 162 2.39 -10.40 4.13
C ALA A 162 2.72 -8.91 4.29
N GLY A 163 3.61 -8.41 3.42
CA GLY A 163 4.08 -7.04 3.39
C GLY A 163 5.42 -6.94 2.64
N ASP A 164 5.75 -5.77 2.12
CA ASP A 164 7.06 -5.42 1.57
C ASP A 164 8.08 -5.18 2.70
N TRP A 165 8.79 -6.22 3.14
CA TRP A 165 9.67 -6.16 4.31
C TRP A 165 10.99 -5.43 4.10
N ASP A 166 11.39 -5.15 2.85
CA ASP A 166 12.67 -4.55 2.48
C ASP A 166 12.61 -3.38 1.48
N GLY A 167 11.41 -2.96 1.06
CA GLY A 167 11.15 -1.76 0.28
C GLY A 167 11.50 -1.90 -1.20
N ASP A 168 11.33 -3.09 -1.79
CA ASP A 168 11.56 -3.32 -3.22
C ASP A 168 10.29 -3.29 -4.09
N GLY A 169 9.12 -3.24 -3.46
CA GLY A 169 7.82 -3.00 -4.08
C GLY A 169 6.98 -4.25 -4.33
N ASP A 170 7.41 -5.45 -3.90
CA ASP A 170 6.54 -6.63 -3.87
C ASP A 170 6.30 -7.20 -2.46
N ASP A 171 5.04 -7.52 -2.16
CA ASP A 171 4.66 -8.09 -0.88
C ASP A 171 5.12 -9.54 -0.78
N THR A 172 5.81 -9.86 0.30
CA THR A 172 6.33 -11.21 0.51
C THR A 172 5.83 -11.80 1.83
N VAL A 173 5.83 -13.13 1.95
CA VAL A 173 5.10 -13.79 3.04
C VAL A 173 5.86 -13.79 4.36
N GLY A 174 5.12 -13.61 5.46
CA GLY A 174 5.61 -13.80 6.81
C GLY A 174 4.77 -14.81 7.62
N LEU A 175 5.32 -15.25 8.74
CA LEU A 175 4.61 -16.05 9.74
C LEU A 175 4.86 -15.51 11.15
N TYR A 176 3.80 -15.45 11.95
CA TYR A 176 3.85 -15.08 13.35
C TYR A 176 3.58 -16.27 14.27
N ASN A 177 4.49 -16.51 15.20
CA ASN A 177 4.34 -17.48 16.28
C ASN A 177 3.71 -16.81 17.52
N PRO A 178 2.42 -17.05 17.83
CA PRO A 178 1.75 -16.44 18.98
C PRO A 178 2.23 -16.98 20.34
N VAL A 179 2.89 -18.14 20.37
CA VAL A 179 3.41 -18.76 21.60
C VAL A 179 4.67 -18.04 22.06
N THR A 180 5.56 -17.64 21.14
CA THR A 180 6.82 -16.96 21.46
C THR A 180 6.79 -15.44 21.22
N SER A 181 5.73 -14.94 20.58
CA SER A 181 5.62 -13.55 20.12
C SER A 181 6.75 -13.21 19.13
N THR A 182 6.91 -14.06 18.10
CA THR A 182 8.01 -13.98 17.14
C THR A 182 7.49 -13.97 15.72
N PHE A 183 7.90 -12.97 14.94
CA PHE A 183 7.70 -12.85 13.51
C PHE A 183 8.88 -13.48 12.76
N PHE A 184 8.57 -14.13 11.64
CA PHE A 184 9.50 -14.72 10.70
C PHE A 184 9.12 -14.18 9.32
N LEU A 185 9.93 -13.29 8.75
CA LEU A 185 9.66 -12.61 7.49
C LEU A 185 10.58 -13.19 6.39
N ARG A 186 10.08 -13.28 5.17
CA ARG A 186 10.78 -13.89 4.04
C ARG A 186 10.65 -12.98 2.82
N ASN A 187 11.74 -12.34 2.43
CA ASN A 187 11.80 -11.30 1.39
C ASN A 187 11.80 -11.88 -0.04
N GLN A 188 11.20 -13.06 -0.25
CA GLN A 188 11.29 -13.79 -1.52
C GLN A 188 10.12 -14.79 -1.67
N HIS A 189 9.61 -14.93 -2.88
CA HIS A 189 8.61 -15.95 -3.26
C HIS A 189 9.16 -17.38 -3.39
N ALA A 190 9.95 -17.81 -2.41
CA ALA A 190 10.58 -19.12 -2.41
C ALA A 190 10.75 -19.68 -1.00
N ALA A 191 10.61 -21.01 -0.89
CA ALA A 191 10.92 -21.75 0.32
C ALA A 191 12.36 -21.50 0.80
N GLY A 192 12.54 -21.36 2.11
CA GLY A 192 13.82 -21.03 2.72
C GLY A 192 13.72 -20.76 4.21
N PRO A 193 14.84 -20.41 4.87
CA PRO A 193 14.80 -19.76 6.19
C PRO A 193 14.15 -18.37 6.07
N ALA A 194 13.71 -17.82 7.20
CA ALA A 194 13.33 -16.41 7.29
C ALA A 194 14.58 -15.52 7.19
N ASP A 195 14.49 -14.43 6.44
CA ASP A 195 15.55 -13.42 6.31
C ASP A 195 15.58 -12.54 7.57
N VAL A 196 14.41 -12.19 8.09
CA VAL A 196 14.25 -11.39 9.31
C VAL A 196 13.47 -12.18 10.37
N GLN A 197 13.93 -12.11 11.62
CA GLN A 197 13.26 -12.69 12.77
C GLN A 197 13.12 -11.64 13.89
N VAL A 198 11.88 -11.34 14.27
CA VAL A 198 11.57 -10.26 15.22
C VAL A 198 10.82 -10.83 16.41
N GLN A 199 11.44 -10.85 17.59
CA GLN A 199 10.69 -11.08 18.84
C GLN A 199 10.10 -9.76 19.32
N TYR A 200 8.77 -9.66 19.27
CA TYR A 200 8.04 -8.44 19.60
C TYR A 200 6.69 -8.79 20.25
N GLY A 201 6.31 -8.06 21.29
CA GLY A 201 5.12 -8.33 22.09
C GLY A 201 5.34 -9.34 23.23
N ALA A 202 4.24 -9.77 23.84
CA ALA A 202 4.26 -10.70 24.97
C ALA A 202 3.87 -12.13 24.53
N PRO A 203 4.71 -13.15 24.81
CA PRO A 203 4.40 -14.56 24.59
C PRO A 203 3.03 -14.98 25.13
N ASN A 204 2.27 -15.76 24.36
CA ASN A 204 0.95 -16.29 24.73
C ASN A 204 -0.11 -15.21 25.08
N SER A 205 0.07 -13.96 24.65
CA SER A 205 -0.88 -12.86 24.91
C SER A 205 -2.19 -12.93 24.12
N GLY A 206 -2.28 -13.83 23.14
CA GLY A 206 -3.38 -13.85 22.17
C GLY A 206 -3.38 -12.65 21.21
N ALA A 207 -2.27 -11.91 21.13
CA ALA A 207 -2.10 -10.83 20.16
C ALA A 207 -2.17 -11.36 18.72
N ARG A 208 -2.74 -10.55 17.83
CA ARG A 208 -2.84 -10.80 16.40
C ARG A 208 -1.77 -9.97 15.68
N PRO A 209 -1.03 -10.55 14.73
CA PRO A 209 -0.02 -9.83 13.98
C PRO A 209 -0.68 -8.86 13.00
N LEU A 210 0.08 -7.83 12.64
CA LEU A 210 -0.20 -6.82 11.62
C LEU A 210 1.09 -6.54 10.86
N ALA A 211 0.95 -6.00 9.66
CA ALA A 211 2.01 -5.49 8.79
C ALA A 211 1.44 -4.25 8.08
N GLY A 212 2.31 -3.34 7.66
CA GLY A 212 1.95 -2.09 7.01
C GLY A 212 3.03 -1.00 7.16
N ASP A 213 2.99 0.00 6.31
CA ASP A 213 3.85 1.19 6.31
C ASP A 213 3.32 2.27 7.28
N TRP A 214 3.62 2.11 8.56
CA TRP A 214 3.13 3.02 9.61
C TRP A 214 3.72 4.43 9.56
N ASP A 215 4.80 4.68 8.82
CA ASP A 215 5.45 6.01 8.77
C ASP A 215 5.76 6.57 7.39
N ALA A 216 5.11 6.03 6.36
CA ALA A 216 5.15 6.49 4.97
C ALA A 216 6.58 6.46 4.41
N ASN A 217 7.26 5.33 4.57
CA ASN A 217 8.62 5.08 4.11
C ASN A 217 8.73 4.07 2.95
N LEU A 218 7.62 3.48 2.52
CA LEU A 218 7.50 2.38 1.55
C LEU A 218 8.13 1.05 2.01
N THR A 219 8.03 0.71 3.29
CA THR A 219 8.48 -0.58 3.83
C THR A 219 7.57 -1.01 4.97
N ASP A 220 6.97 -2.18 4.80
CA ASP A 220 6.07 -2.78 5.76
C ASP A 220 6.79 -3.26 7.01
N THR A 221 6.19 -2.94 8.15
CA THR A 221 6.82 -3.22 9.43
C THR A 221 5.86 -3.84 10.44
N VAL A 222 6.39 -4.69 11.32
CA VAL A 222 5.54 -5.55 12.17
C VAL A 222 4.74 -4.79 13.22
N GLY A 223 3.44 -5.08 13.28
CA GLY A 223 2.51 -4.59 14.30
C GLY A 223 1.83 -5.72 15.09
N LEU A 224 1.24 -5.36 16.22
CA LEU A 224 0.41 -6.24 17.04
C LEU A 224 -0.87 -5.54 17.50
N TYR A 225 -2.00 -6.19 17.27
CA TYR A 225 -3.25 -5.89 17.97
C TYR A 225 -3.41 -6.82 19.17
N VAL A 226 -3.72 -6.28 20.35
CA VAL A 226 -3.95 -7.04 21.59
C VAL A 226 -5.45 -7.09 21.89
N PRO A 227 -6.16 -8.20 21.57
CA PRO A 227 -7.62 -8.26 21.69
C PRO A 227 -8.14 -8.08 23.11
N ALA A 228 -7.32 -8.41 24.12
CA ALA A 228 -7.69 -8.26 25.53
C ALA A 228 -7.88 -6.80 25.96
N THR A 229 -7.27 -5.84 25.27
CA THR A 229 -7.27 -4.42 25.63
C THR A 229 -7.70 -3.48 24.50
N GLY A 230 -7.86 -3.97 23.26
CA GLY A 230 -8.10 -3.12 22.09
C GLY A 230 -6.86 -2.30 21.70
N ARG A 231 -5.66 -2.75 22.08
CA ARG A 231 -4.43 -1.95 21.95
C ARG A 231 -3.66 -2.33 20.69
N PHE A 232 -3.34 -1.34 19.87
CA PHE A 232 -2.43 -1.44 18.74
C PHE A 232 -1.00 -1.08 19.18
N LEU A 233 -0.04 -1.81 18.63
CA LEU A 233 1.39 -1.73 18.96
C LEU A 233 2.18 -1.88 17.66
N LEU A 234 2.62 -0.77 17.09
CA LEU A 234 3.23 -0.72 15.77
C LEU A 234 4.71 -0.39 15.94
N ARG A 235 5.55 -0.99 15.09
CA ARG A 235 6.99 -0.76 15.03
C ARG A 235 7.31 -0.17 13.67
N ASN A 236 8.10 0.88 13.60
CA ASN A 236 8.58 1.45 12.33
C ASN A 236 9.87 0.75 11.85
N ALA A 237 10.07 -0.51 12.27
CA ALA A 237 11.24 -1.31 11.92
C ALA A 237 11.00 -2.78 12.25
N ASN A 238 11.43 -3.66 11.35
CA ASN A 238 11.45 -5.12 11.53
C ASN A 238 12.58 -5.57 12.49
N ALA A 239 12.54 -5.03 13.72
CA ALA A 239 13.51 -5.24 14.78
C ALA A 239 12.85 -5.18 16.17
N ALA A 240 13.40 -5.93 17.13
CA ALA A 240 12.92 -5.98 18.50
C ALA A 240 13.07 -4.62 19.20
N GLY A 241 12.05 -4.20 19.95
CA GLY A 241 12.03 -2.90 20.63
C GLY A 241 10.69 -2.59 21.30
N PRO A 242 10.56 -1.42 21.93
CA PRO A 242 9.26 -0.87 22.31
C PRO A 242 8.41 -0.57 21.06
N ALA A 243 7.09 -0.45 21.21
CA ALA A 243 6.26 0.08 20.14
C ALA A 243 6.62 1.56 19.88
N ASP A 244 6.75 1.92 18.60
CA ASP A 244 6.96 3.32 18.18
C ASP A 244 5.61 4.05 18.19
N VAL A 245 4.53 3.36 17.77
CA VAL A 245 3.15 3.85 17.89
C VAL A 245 2.31 2.89 18.76
N ASN A 246 1.60 3.45 19.74
CA ASN A 246 0.89 2.68 20.78
C ASN A 246 -0.37 3.41 21.23
N PHE A 247 -1.53 2.86 20.88
CA PHE A 247 -2.84 3.45 21.19
C PHE A 247 -3.91 2.38 21.39
N VAL A 248 -5.05 2.79 21.96
CA VAL A 248 -6.24 1.93 22.08
C VAL A 248 -7.28 2.40 21.07
N TYR A 249 -7.80 1.46 20.28
CA TYR A 249 -8.91 1.66 19.37
C TYR A 249 -9.88 0.48 19.49
N GLY A 250 -11.17 0.80 19.57
CA GLY A 250 -12.21 -0.17 19.88
C GLY A 250 -12.16 -0.77 21.29
N PRO A 251 -13.11 -1.68 21.61
CA PRO A 251 -13.25 -2.30 22.93
C PRO A 251 -12.43 -3.60 23.08
N GLY A 252 -11.75 -3.75 24.22
CA GLY A 252 -11.13 -5.01 24.61
C GLY A 252 -12.15 -6.15 24.86
N ASN A 253 -11.71 -7.38 24.63
CA ASN A 253 -12.43 -8.64 24.86
C ASN A 253 -13.75 -8.82 24.08
N GLN A 254 -13.97 -8.11 22.97
CA GLN A 254 -15.17 -8.26 22.14
C GLN A 254 -15.03 -9.24 20.95
N GLY A 255 -13.87 -9.91 20.82
CA GLY A 255 -13.60 -10.79 19.67
C GLY A 255 -13.48 -10.07 18.32
N TRP A 256 -13.32 -8.74 18.33
CA TRP A 256 -13.10 -7.95 17.12
C TRP A 256 -11.75 -8.29 16.49
N LEU A 257 -11.71 -8.21 15.16
CA LEU A 257 -10.56 -8.57 14.34
C LEU A 257 -9.92 -7.29 13.79
N PRO A 258 -8.58 -7.14 13.85
CA PRO A 258 -7.90 -5.98 13.29
C PRO A 258 -7.82 -6.07 11.76
N LEU A 259 -7.63 -4.92 11.14
CA LEU A 259 -7.35 -4.70 9.73
C LEU A 259 -6.27 -3.61 9.61
N VAL A 260 -5.61 -3.58 8.47
CA VAL A 260 -4.62 -2.58 8.06
C VAL A 260 -4.96 -2.12 6.65
N GLY A 261 -4.60 -0.89 6.27
CA GLY A 261 -4.72 -0.36 4.92
C GLY A 261 -4.71 1.17 4.84
N ASP A 262 -4.47 1.70 3.64
CA ASP A 262 -4.73 3.08 3.20
C ASP A 262 -6.21 3.25 2.80
N TRP A 263 -7.02 3.77 3.72
CA TRP A 263 -8.44 4.03 3.49
C TRP A 263 -8.77 5.37 2.79
N ASP A 264 -7.80 6.24 2.46
CA ASP A 264 -8.05 7.54 1.79
C ASP A 264 -7.27 7.82 0.50
N ALA A 265 -6.52 6.85 -0.01
CA ALA A 265 -5.87 6.88 -1.32
C ALA A 265 -4.78 7.94 -1.46
N VAL A 266 -4.15 8.36 -0.35
CA VAL A 266 -3.17 9.42 -0.36
C VAL A 266 -1.81 8.87 -0.79
N GLY A 267 -1.44 9.10 -2.04
CA GLY A 267 -0.12 8.73 -2.56
C GLY A 267 -0.09 7.45 -3.39
N GLY A 268 -1.23 6.81 -3.62
CA GLY A 268 -1.38 5.75 -4.61
C GLY A 268 -0.90 6.19 -6.01
N SER A 269 0.31 5.75 -6.38
CA SER A 269 0.91 6.07 -7.67
C SER A 269 0.38 5.13 -8.74
N SER A 270 -0.73 5.49 -9.38
CA SER A 270 -1.14 4.87 -10.64
C SER A 270 -0.06 5.12 -11.72
N ALA A 271 0.95 4.24 -11.79
CA ALA A 271 2.09 4.34 -12.70
C ALA A 271 1.70 4.33 -14.19
N ASN A 272 0.42 4.05 -14.47
CA ASN A 272 -0.16 3.91 -15.79
C ASN A 272 -1.05 5.09 -16.23
N ASN A 273 -1.15 6.19 -15.46
CA ASN A 273 -2.08 7.30 -15.77
C ASN A 273 -1.43 8.70 -15.93
N GLU A 274 -0.28 8.77 -16.60
CA GLU A 274 0.09 9.97 -17.37
C GLU A 274 -0.85 10.14 -18.58
N GLY A 275 -2.13 10.44 -18.31
CA GLY A 275 -3.26 10.19 -19.21
C GLY A 275 -4.39 11.22 -19.12
N ALA A 276 -4.08 12.48 -19.43
CA ALA A 276 -5.05 13.57 -19.63
C ALA A 276 -5.82 14.07 -18.40
N VAL A 277 -5.14 14.87 -17.56
CA VAL A 277 -5.80 16.05 -16.99
C VAL A 277 -6.29 16.90 -18.17
N ALA A 278 -7.60 16.95 -18.37
CA ALA A 278 -8.20 17.78 -19.42
C ALA A 278 -7.91 19.26 -19.11
N LEU A 279 -6.90 19.82 -19.80
CA LEU A 279 -6.66 21.26 -19.82
C LEU A 279 -7.92 21.93 -20.38
N ALA A 280 -8.74 22.46 -19.47
CA ALA A 280 -9.85 23.32 -19.84
C ALA A 280 -9.28 24.50 -20.63
N ALA A 281 -9.54 24.54 -21.94
CA ALA A 281 -9.05 25.60 -22.80
C ALA A 281 -9.48 26.95 -22.20
N PRO A 282 -8.55 27.89 -21.98
CA PRO A 282 -8.90 29.17 -21.37
C PRO A 282 -9.97 29.85 -22.23
N THR A 283 -11.03 30.32 -21.58
CA THR A 283 -12.12 31.03 -22.25
C THR A 283 -11.54 32.24 -22.98
N GLN A 284 -11.75 32.31 -24.29
CA GLN A 284 -11.23 33.43 -25.08
C GLN A 284 -11.79 34.76 -24.52
N PRO A 285 -10.96 35.78 -24.28
CA PRO A 285 -11.46 37.13 -24.14
C PRO A 285 -12.14 37.55 -25.46
N PRO A 286 -13.14 38.45 -25.43
CA PRO A 286 -13.93 38.78 -26.61
C PRO A 286 -13.05 39.31 -27.76
N ALA A 287 -13.25 38.74 -28.95
CA ALA A 287 -12.39 38.97 -30.10
C ALA A 287 -12.41 40.45 -30.56
N HIS A 288 -11.22 41.04 -30.69
CA HIS A 288 -11.02 42.25 -31.49
C HIS A 288 -10.71 41.84 -32.94
N GLN A 289 -11.51 42.31 -33.90
CA GLN A 289 -11.36 41.93 -35.30
C GLN A 289 -10.19 42.63 -36.00
N SER A 290 -9.16 41.86 -36.36
CA SER A 290 -8.36 41.98 -37.60
C SER A 290 -7.42 40.76 -37.67
N GLY A 291 -7.06 40.18 -38.81
CA GLY A 291 -7.42 40.53 -40.18
C GLY A 291 -6.39 40.05 -41.21
N ALA A 292 -6.03 38.74 -41.21
CA ALA A 292 -5.21 38.13 -42.26
C ALA A 292 -5.37 36.59 -42.26
N SER A 293 -5.38 35.97 -43.44
CA SER A 293 -5.48 34.52 -43.64
C SER A 293 -4.20 33.96 -44.30
N GLY A 294 -3.77 32.76 -43.91
CA GLY A 294 -2.71 32.06 -44.63
C GLY A 294 -2.06 30.85 -43.93
N VAL A 295 -2.56 29.67 -44.28
CA VAL A 295 -1.86 28.36 -44.48
C VAL A 295 -1.01 27.71 -43.36
N ASP A 296 -1.27 26.41 -43.15
CA ASP A 296 -0.36 25.24 -43.08
C ASP A 296 1.06 25.38 -42.46
N ALA A 297 1.69 24.41 -41.78
CA ALA A 297 1.35 23.14 -41.10
C ALA A 297 2.63 22.73 -40.31
N ALA A 298 2.82 21.62 -39.59
CA ALA A 298 2.05 20.40 -39.31
C ALA A 298 2.48 19.85 -37.92
N LEU A 299 1.94 18.71 -37.46
CA LEU A 299 2.46 17.98 -36.29
C LEU A 299 2.84 16.53 -36.61
N ALA A 300 4.15 16.31 -36.67
CA ALA A 300 4.86 15.06 -36.39
C ALA A 300 6.16 15.51 -35.70
N GLY A 301 6.70 14.87 -34.66
CA GLY A 301 6.42 13.56 -34.09
C GLY A 301 7.76 12.91 -33.74
N TRP A 302 7.80 12.24 -32.57
CA TRP A 302 8.73 11.18 -32.15
C TRP A 302 9.74 11.48 -31.02
N ALA A 303 9.74 10.50 -30.11
CA ALA A 303 10.86 9.90 -29.38
C ALA A 303 11.80 10.81 -28.56
N LEU A 304 11.68 10.68 -27.23
CA LEU A 304 12.74 11.01 -26.29
C LEU A 304 13.88 9.97 -26.44
N HIS A 305 15.03 10.39 -26.95
CA HIS A 305 16.25 9.57 -26.93
C HIS A 305 17.01 9.79 -25.60
N GLY A 306 17.78 8.78 -25.21
CA GLY A 306 18.33 8.66 -23.86
C GLY A 306 19.37 9.70 -23.45
N LEU A 307 19.72 9.63 -22.16
CA LEU A 307 20.82 10.35 -21.52
C LEU A 307 22.11 10.18 -22.34
N ASP A 308 22.78 11.28 -22.65
CA ASP A 308 24.15 11.27 -23.17
C ASP A 308 25.08 11.96 -22.16
N SER A 309 26.26 11.38 -21.99
CA SER A 309 27.19 11.70 -20.91
C SER A 309 28.52 12.16 -21.48
N ASP A 310 28.54 13.33 -22.09
CA ASP A 310 29.79 14.02 -22.42
C ASP A 310 29.65 15.54 -22.29
N ALA A 311 30.75 16.17 -21.88
CA ALA A 311 30.82 17.59 -21.59
C ALA A 311 31.48 18.33 -22.77
N ASP A 312 30.69 19.04 -23.56
CA ASP A 312 31.17 20.10 -24.44
C ASP A 312 30.46 21.44 -24.16
N ASP A 313 31.26 22.51 -24.21
CA ASP A 313 30.93 23.85 -23.73
C ASP A 313 30.37 24.72 -24.88
N ASP A 314 29.09 24.52 -25.22
CA ASP A 314 28.41 25.34 -26.23
C ASP A 314 27.57 26.46 -25.58
N SER A 315 28.02 27.70 -25.78
CA SER A 315 27.41 28.90 -25.20
C SER A 315 26.39 29.52 -26.15
N VAL A 316 25.12 29.13 -26.00
CA VAL A 316 24.01 29.71 -26.77
C VAL A 316 23.69 31.11 -26.24
N MET A 317 23.86 32.12 -27.10
CA MET A 317 23.50 33.51 -26.84
C MET A 317 22.01 33.77 -27.14
N ASP A 318 21.22 34.02 -26.10
CA ASP A 318 19.83 34.48 -26.25
C ASP A 318 19.74 36.01 -26.47
N ALA A 319 18.67 36.44 -27.15
CA ALA A 319 18.45 37.79 -27.66
C ALA A 319 18.29 38.91 -26.58
N CYS A 320 18.57 38.63 -25.32
CA CYS A 320 18.55 39.59 -24.21
C CYS A 320 19.96 39.92 -23.64
N GLY A 321 21.02 39.28 -24.15
CA GLY A 321 22.41 39.66 -23.83
C GLY A 321 22.93 39.25 -22.44
N CYS A 322 22.23 38.36 -21.73
CA CYS A 322 22.67 37.81 -20.45
C CYS A 322 23.48 36.52 -20.64
N SER A 323 24.71 36.49 -20.13
CA SER A 323 25.54 35.29 -20.09
C SER A 323 25.13 34.36 -18.94
N HIS A 324 24.62 33.16 -19.26
CA HIS A 324 24.31 32.12 -18.27
C HIS A 324 25.32 30.97 -18.35
N ARG A 325 26.16 30.82 -17.31
CA ARG A 325 27.04 29.66 -17.15
C ARG A 325 26.27 28.53 -16.47
N LYS A 326 26.33 27.31 -17.01
CA LYS A 326 25.88 26.10 -16.29
C LYS A 326 26.77 25.92 -15.04
N ARG A 327 26.16 25.76 -13.86
CA ARG A 327 26.90 25.37 -12.66
C ARG A 327 27.15 23.87 -12.67
N THR A 328 28.29 23.47 -12.15
CA THR A 328 28.70 22.06 -12.02
C THR A 328 28.06 21.42 -10.78
N GLN A 329 27.95 20.08 -10.76
CA GLN A 329 27.40 19.32 -9.62
C GLN A 329 28.05 19.72 -8.28
N ALA A 330 29.38 19.89 -8.27
CA ALA A 330 30.15 20.29 -7.10
C ALA A 330 29.83 21.71 -6.58
N GLU A 331 29.39 22.64 -7.43
CA GLU A 331 28.95 23.98 -7.03
C GLU A 331 27.53 23.98 -6.41
N ILE A 332 26.78 22.89 -6.57
CA ILE A 332 25.46 22.69 -5.94
C ILE A 332 25.65 22.05 -4.56
N GLU A 333 26.50 21.02 -4.46
CA GLU A 333 26.79 20.34 -3.18
C GLU A 333 27.41 21.27 -2.13
N LEU A 334 28.28 22.20 -2.53
CA LEU A 334 28.90 23.17 -1.61
C LEU A 334 27.88 24.14 -0.99
N ALA A 335 26.72 24.37 -1.62
CA ALA A 335 25.68 25.28 -1.11
C ALA A 335 24.83 24.65 0.01
N PHE A 336 24.92 23.34 0.23
CA PHE A 336 24.19 22.63 1.29
C PHE A 336 24.99 22.46 2.61
N ALA A 337 26.22 22.99 2.68
CA ALA A 337 27.07 22.86 3.86
C ALA A 337 27.00 24.04 4.87
N GLU A 338 26.21 25.09 4.58
CA GLU A 338 26.08 26.30 5.42
C GLU A 338 24.63 26.58 5.92
N VAL A 339 23.80 25.54 6.09
CA VAL A 339 22.45 25.64 6.71
C VAL A 339 22.30 24.62 7.83
#